data_AF-A0A0D7BR41-F1
#
_entry.id   AF-A0A0D7BR41-F1
#
_cell.length_a   1.000
_cell.length_b   1.000
_cell.length_c   1.000
_cell.angle_alpha   90.00
_cell.angle_beta   90.00
_cell.angle_gamma   90.00
#
_symmetry.space_group_name_H-M   'P 1'
#
loop_
_entity.id
_entity.type
_entity.pdbx_description
1 polymer ?
#
loop_
_entity_poly.entity_id
_entity_poly.type
_entity_poly.pdbx_seq_one_letter_code
_entity_poly.pdbx_strand_id
1 'polypeptide(L)'
;MAPTYTPDAIQAQRRYLLSRHPDIVTADEFADALGVKEGSEQLNELSKLNLIREYVGRNSQEPPEKQDPPLSEFCAAYLPKLVQMFIDPPPVKVPGMDADRRQDMRLHNAYLDMLVAVQHVPYFIHYFRSDKPTAEPGKRLPIVLADRIVSVAQPWHEWILHPTDDFSRPQYQETLADAIQLLGTLVTIFRKKDLLPDGTKDALLPWLKKWANMFNGNLLGTVSSRLVQIFKDPEFRLEMKGMRSMLKNWNTCEYPGCHKKEDLKTCSRCRTVVYCSPEHQKEHWKYSGKRGLPHKALCFKTAY
;
A
#
# COMPACT_ATOMS: atom_id res chain seq x y z
N MET A 1 -36.04 -16.93 -1.45
CA MET A 1 -34.81 -17.74 -1.58
C MET A 1 -33.72 -16.84 -2.15
N ALA A 2 -32.66 -16.55 -1.40
CA ALA A 2 -31.54 -15.76 -1.89
C ALA A 2 -30.61 -16.65 -2.72
N PRO A 3 -30.04 -16.15 -3.84
CA PRO A 3 -29.13 -16.95 -4.66
C PRO A 3 -27.85 -17.23 -3.87
N THR A 4 -27.63 -18.50 -3.54
CA THR A 4 -26.34 -19.00 -3.02
C THR A 4 -25.35 -19.02 -4.19
N TYR A 5 -24.34 -18.16 -4.16
CA TYR A 5 -23.19 -18.29 -5.06
C TYR A 5 -22.47 -19.59 -4.71
N THR A 6 -22.53 -20.57 -5.62
CA THR A 6 -21.78 -21.81 -5.47
C THR A 6 -20.29 -21.52 -5.64
N PRO A 7 -19.40 -22.22 -4.89
CA PRO A 7 -17.95 -22.14 -5.10
C PRO A 7 -17.54 -22.31 -6.58
N ASP A 8 -18.33 -23.05 -7.36
CA ASP A 8 -18.14 -23.27 -8.80
C ASP A 8 -18.31 -22.00 -9.63
N ALA A 9 -19.24 -21.11 -9.28
CA ALA A 9 -19.45 -19.84 -10.00
C ALA A 9 -18.25 -18.90 -9.80
N ILE A 10 -17.69 -18.86 -8.59
CA ILE A 10 -16.49 -18.08 -8.28
C ILE A 10 -15.27 -18.65 -9.03
N GLN A 11 -15.12 -19.97 -9.07
CA GLN A 11 -14.05 -20.61 -9.85
C GLN A 11 -14.19 -20.38 -11.36
N ALA A 12 -15.39 -20.43 -11.91
CA ALA A 12 -15.63 -20.21 -13.33
C ALA A 12 -15.30 -18.77 -13.75
N GLN A 13 -15.72 -17.77 -12.97
CA GLN A 13 -15.39 -16.37 -13.20
C GLN A 13 -13.87 -16.12 -13.07
N ARG A 14 -13.22 -16.78 -12.11
CA ARG A 14 -11.76 -16.76 -11.96
C ARG A 14 -11.03 -17.32 -13.18
N ARG A 15 -11.42 -18.50 -13.68
CA ARG A 15 -10.82 -19.12 -14.88
C ARG A 15 -11.04 -18.27 -16.14
N TYR A 16 -12.22 -17.67 -16.27
CA TYR A 16 -12.53 -16.79 -17.39
C TYR A 16 -11.61 -15.56 -17.41
N LEU A 17 -11.45 -14.89 -16.27
CA LEU A 17 -10.52 -13.76 -16.12
C LEU A 17 -9.07 -14.21 -16.38
N LEU A 18 -8.63 -15.33 -15.82
CA LEU A 18 -7.26 -15.82 -16.00
C LEU A 18 -6.87 -16.17 -17.45
N SER A 19 -7.83 -16.57 -18.29
CA SER A 19 -7.55 -17.04 -19.65
C SER A 19 -7.26 -15.95 -20.69
N ARG A 20 -7.43 -14.65 -20.34
CA ARG A 20 -7.44 -13.55 -21.33
C ARG A 20 -6.38 -12.48 -21.16
N HIS A 21 -5.57 -12.50 -20.09
CA HIS A 21 -4.74 -11.34 -19.75
C HIS A 21 -3.24 -11.62 -19.86
N PRO A 22 -2.44 -10.61 -20.28
CA PRO A 22 -0.98 -10.69 -20.36
C PRO A 22 -0.34 -11.08 -19.02
N ASP A 23 0.94 -11.49 -19.06
CA ASP A 23 1.71 -11.91 -17.87
C ASP A 23 1.70 -10.86 -16.73
N ILE A 24 1.45 -9.59 -17.05
CA ILE A 24 1.40 -8.50 -16.09
C ILE A 24 0.05 -7.79 -16.03
N VAL A 25 -0.42 -7.54 -14.81
CA VAL A 25 -1.62 -6.75 -14.54
C VAL A 25 -1.31 -5.27 -14.70
N THR A 26 -2.10 -4.61 -15.55
CA THR A 26 -2.02 -3.19 -15.87
C THR A 26 -2.67 -2.32 -14.80
N ALA A 27 -2.36 -1.02 -14.83
CA ALA A 27 -2.96 -0.04 -13.92
C ALA A 27 -4.49 -0.01 -14.01
N ASP A 28 -5.03 -0.07 -15.23
CA ASP A 28 -6.47 -0.05 -15.46
C ASP A 28 -7.16 -1.32 -14.98
N GLU A 29 -6.54 -2.49 -15.09
CA GLU A 29 -7.10 -3.73 -14.56
C GLU A 29 -7.16 -3.73 -13.03
N PHE A 30 -6.13 -3.19 -12.34
CA PHE A 30 -6.22 -2.94 -10.89
C PHE A 30 -7.35 -1.96 -10.57
N ALA A 31 -7.46 -0.88 -11.35
CA ALA A 31 -8.44 0.16 -11.11
C ALA A 31 -9.89 -0.33 -11.30
N ASP A 32 -10.11 -1.15 -12.33
CA ASP A 32 -11.38 -1.80 -12.63
C ASP A 32 -11.74 -2.84 -11.54
N ALA A 33 -10.78 -3.68 -11.13
CA ALA A 33 -10.99 -4.65 -10.06
C ALA A 33 -11.35 -4.00 -8.71
N LEU A 34 -10.78 -2.85 -8.38
CA LEU A 34 -11.08 -2.10 -7.16
C LEU A 34 -12.38 -1.29 -7.25
N GLY A 35 -12.88 -1.03 -8.46
CA GLY A 35 -13.98 -0.09 -8.70
C GLY A 35 -13.59 1.37 -8.43
N VAL A 36 -12.31 1.72 -8.62
CA VAL A 36 -11.82 3.12 -8.49
C VAL A 36 -11.86 3.87 -9.82
N LYS A 37 -12.02 3.16 -10.95
CA LYS A 37 -12.19 3.73 -12.28
C LYS A 37 -13.68 3.91 -12.60
N GLU A 38 -14.01 4.91 -13.41
CA GLU A 38 -15.38 5.16 -13.82
C GLU A 38 -15.88 4.05 -14.77
N GLY A 39 -17.10 3.57 -14.54
CA GLY A 39 -17.70 2.52 -15.35
C GLY A 39 -17.26 1.09 -15.00
N SER A 40 -16.43 0.90 -13.97
CA SER A 40 -16.00 -0.43 -13.54
C SER A 40 -17.17 -1.30 -13.06
N GLU A 41 -17.05 -2.61 -13.30
CA GLU A 41 -18.01 -3.61 -12.83
C GLU A 41 -18.08 -3.62 -11.30
N GLN A 42 -19.30 -3.71 -10.77
CA GLN A 42 -19.54 -3.72 -9.32
C GLN A 42 -19.32 -5.11 -8.74
N LEU A 43 -18.06 -5.44 -8.46
CA LEU A 43 -17.71 -6.63 -7.69
C LEU A 43 -18.07 -6.42 -6.21
N ASN A 44 -18.49 -7.49 -5.51
CA ASN A 44 -18.61 -7.45 -4.05
C ASN A 44 -17.22 -7.40 -3.40
N GLU A 45 -17.12 -6.91 -2.16
CA GLU A 45 -15.83 -6.66 -1.50
C GLU A 45 -14.97 -7.92 -1.31
N LEU A 46 -15.58 -9.10 -1.15
CA LEU A 46 -14.83 -10.36 -1.05
C LEU A 46 -14.25 -10.78 -2.40
N SER A 47 -15.02 -10.61 -3.49
CA SER A 47 -14.54 -10.82 -4.85
C SER A 47 -13.41 -9.86 -5.20
N LYS A 48 -13.51 -8.58 -4.81
CA LYS A 48 -12.42 -7.61 -4.97
C LYS A 48 -11.16 -8.04 -4.25
N LEU A 49 -11.27 -8.44 -2.98
CA LEU A 49 -10.14 -8.87 -2.17
C LEU A 49 -9.41 -10.05 -2.81
N ASN A 50 -10.15 -11.08 -3.22
CA ASN A 50 -9.55 -12.26 -3.86
C ASN A 50 -8.88 -11.91 -5.20
N LEU A 51 -9.53 -11.08 -6.02
CA LEU A 51 -8.99 -10.68 -7.33
C LEU A 51 -7.72 -9.83 -7.17
N ILE A 52 -7.71 -8.88 -6.23
CA ILE A 52 -6.54 -8.02 -5.99
C ILE A 52 -5.37 -8.80 -5.42
N ARG A 53 -5.59 -9.75 -4.51
CA ARG A 53 -4.52 -10.65 -4.04
C ARG A 53 -3.89 -11.45 -5.16
N GLU A 54 -4.71 -11.97 -6.06
CA GLU A 54 -4.22 -12.67 -7.24
C GLU A 54 -3.43 -11.73 -8.16
N TYR A 55 -3.93 -10.51 -8.39
CA TYR A 55 -3.27 -9.54 -9.26
C TYR A 55 -1.92 -9.08 -8.69
N VAL A 56 -1.88 -8.72 -7.41
CA VAL A 56 -0.66 -8.37 -6.69
C VAL A 56 0.31 -9.55 -6.67
N GLY A 57 -0.19 -10.76 -6.37
CA GLY A 57 0.62 -11.97 -6.34
C GLY A 57 1.24 -12.34 -7.69
N ARG A 58 0.53 -12.10 -8.80
CA ARG A 58 1.08 -12.27 -10.17
C ARG A 58 2.17 -11.24 -10.45
N ASN A 59 1.87 -9.95 -10.26
CA ASN A 59 2.85 -8.90 -10.50
C ASN A 59 4.10 -9.10 -9.63
N SER A 60 3.97 -9.54 -8.36
CA SER A 60 5.12 -9.73 -7.48
C SER A 60 6.09 -10.84 -7.93
N GLN A 61 5.69 -11.73 -8.85
CA GLN A 61 6.59 -12.73 -9.45
C GLN A 61 7.41 -12.19 -10.62
N GLU A 62 7.04 -11.05 -11.19
CA GLU A 62 7.77 -10.43 -12.29
C GLU A 62 9.02 -9.68 -11.78
N PRO A 63 10.03 -9.38 -12.61
CA PRO A 63 11.12 -8.50 -12.23
C PRO A 63 10.63 -7.04 -12.00
N PRO A 64 11.28 -6.24 -11.13
CA PRO A 64 10.86 -4.86 -10.83
C PRO A 64 10.65 -3.97 -12.05
N GLU A 65 11.44 -4.15 -13.11
CA GLU A 65 11.33 -3.41 -14.37
C GLU A 65 10.00 -3.66 -15.10
N LYS A 66 9.31 -4.75 -14.79
CA LYS A 66 7.94 -4.97 -15.26
C LYS A 66 6.92 -4.52 -14.22
N GLN A 67 7.16 -4.76 -12.93
CA GLN A 67 6.23 -4.40 -11.85
C GLN A 67 6.00 -2.89 -11.73
N ASP A 68 7.06 -2.10 -11.78
CA ASP A 68 7.03 -0.68 -11.41
C ASP A 68 6.19 0.19 -12.36
N PRO A 69 6.21 0.03 -13.70
CA PRO A 69 5.39 0.82 -14.60
C PRO A 69 3.88 0.79 -14.30
N PRO A 70 3.18 -0.37 -14.26
CA PRO A 70 1.74 -0.39 -13.98
C PRO A 70 1.42 0.10 -12.57
N LEU A 71 2.25 -0.18 -11.55
CA LEU A 71 2.01 0.33 -10.20
C LEU A 71 2.24 1.85 -10.11
N SER A 72 3.23 2.37 -10.82
CA SER A 72 3.50 3.81 -10.95
C SER A 72 2.37 4.55 -11.65
N GLU A 73 1.87 4.00 -12.76
CA GLU A 73 0.72 4.53 -13.48
C GLU A 73 -0.53 4.50 -12.61
N PHE A 74 -0.80 3.36 -11.95
CA PHE A 74 -1.91 3.21 -11.02
C PHE A 74 -1.86 4.26 -9.91
N CYS A 75 -0.69 4.45 -9.27
CA CYS A 75 -0.57 5.46 -8.22
C CYS A 75 -0.83 6.87 -8.74
N ALA A 76 -0.26 7.21 -9.89
CA ALA A 76 -0.38 8.55 -10.44
C ALA A 76 -1.84 8.92 -10.79
N ALA A 77 -2.61 7.93 -11.27
CA ALA A 77 -4.00 8.12 -11.69
C ALA A 77 -5.02 7.91 -10.56
N TYR A 78 -4.88 6.84 -9.77
CA TYR A 78 -5.97 6.30 -8.93
C TYR A 78 -5.70 6.32 -7.41
N LEU A 79 -4.48 6.65 -6.96
CA LEU A 79 -4.15 6.64 -5.52
C LEU A 79 -5.09 7.52 -4.66
N PRO A 80 -5.50 8.74 -5.06
CA PRO A 80 -6.45 9.53 -4.27
C PRO A 80 -7.77 8.79 -4.02
N LYS A 81 -8.31 8.13 -5.05
CA LYS A 81 -9.57 7.38 -4.97
C LYS A 81 -9.41 6.10 -4.15
N LEU A 82 -8.30 5.37 -4.33
CA LEU A 82 -7.96 4.21 -3.49
C LEU A 82 -7.92 4.58 -2.01
N VAL A 83 -7.23 5.68 -1.66
CA VAL A 83 -7.14 6.16 -0.27
C VAL A 83 -8.51 6.54 0.27
N GLN A 84 -9.35 7.22 -0.54
CA GLN A 84 -10.70 7.55 -0.14
C GLN A 84 -11.55 6.30 0.11
N MET A 85 -11.46 5.28 -0.75
CA MET A 85 -12.19 4.02 -0.60
C MET A 85 -11.65 3.17 0.55
N PHE A 86 -10.37 3.26 0.90
CA PHE A 86 -9.91 2.67 2.15
C PHE A 86 -10.49 3.43 3.35
N ILE A 87 -10.47 4.76 3.38
CA ILE A 87 -10.96 5.57 4.51
C ILE A 87 -12.46 5.36 4.75
N ASP A 88 -13.24 5.39 3.67
CA ASP A 88 -14.69 5.26 3.67
C ASP A 88 -15.09 4.14 2.68
N PRO A 89 -14.95 2.87 3.10
CA PRO A 89 -15.20 1.74 2.23
C PRO A 89 -16.69 1.59 1.93
N PRO A 90 -17.06 1.14 0.73
CA PRO A 90 -18.45 0.85 0.42
C PRO A 90 -19.01 -0.21 1.38
N PRO A 91 -20.34 -0.20 1.63
CA PRO A 91 -20.96 -1.19 2.51
C PRO A 91 -20.73 -2.62 2.02
N VAL A 92 -20.32 -3.51 2.93
CA VAL A 92 -20.11 -4.93 2.62
C VAL A 92 -21.46 -5.63 2.45
N LYS A 93 -21.88 -5.83 1.20
CA LYS A 93 -23.14 -6.51 0.83
C LYS A 93 -22.89 -7.94 0.39
N VAL A 94 -22.45 -8.80 1.30
CA VAL A 94 -22.27 -10.25 1.04
C VAL A 94 -23.38 -11.02 1.75
N PRO A 95 -24.27 -11.72 1.01
CA PRO A 95 -25.34 -12.52 1.60
C PRO A 95 -24.79 -13.54 2.60
N GLY A 96 -25.38 -13.59 3.81
CA GLY A 96 -25.00 -14.55 4.85
C GLY A 96 -23.72 -14.21 5.62
N MET A 97 -23.06 -13.08 5.34
CA MET A 97 -21.92 -12.64 6.14
C MET A 97 -22.39 -12.16 7.53
N ASP A 98 -21.77 -12.66 8.58
CA ASP A 98 -22.04 -12.23 9.96
C ASP A 98 -21.45 -10.84 10.26
N ALA A 99 -21.73 -10.32 11.46
CA ALA A 99 -21.27 -8.99 11.87
C ALA A 99 -19.76 -8.92 12.11
N ASP A 100 -19.16 -10.01 12.60
CA ASP A 100 -17.74 -10.07 12.94
C ASP A 100 -16.89 -10.03 11.66
N ARG A 101 -17.24 -10.84 10.66
CA ARG A 101 -16.63 -10.80 9.32
C ARG A 101 -16.80 -9.45 8.63
N ARG A 102 -17.93 -8.77 8.81
CA ARG A 102 -18.10 -7.39 8.31
C ARG A 102 -17.15 -6.40 8.99
N GLN A 103 -16.92 -6.57 10.29
CA GLN A 103 -15.98 -5.75 11.03
C GLN A 103 -14.53 -6.04 10.61
N ASP A 104 -14.18 -7.30 10.37
CA ASP A 104 -12.86 -7.71 9.86
C ASP A 104 -12.53 -7.05 8.53
N MET A 105 -13.50 -7.05 7.60
CA MET A 105 -13.38 -6.45 6.27
C MET A 105 -13.09 -4.94 6.31
N ARG A 106 -13.22 -4.27 7.46
CA ARG A 106 -12.79 -2.86 7.59
C ARG A 106 -11.28 -2.71 7.51
N LEU A 107 -10.51 -3.66 8.05
CA LEU A 107 -9.06 -3.68 7.89
C LEU A 107 -8.65 -4.62 6.75
N HIS A 108 -9.21 -5.83 6.73
CA HIS A 108 -8.90 -6.88 5.77
C HIS A 108 -9.71 -6.72 4.47
N ASN A 109 -9.26 -5.82 3.59
CA ASN A 109 -9.92 -5.57 2.31
C ASN A 109 -8.93 -5.32 1.17
N ALA A 110 -9.46 -5.34 -0.05
CA ALA A 110 -8.71 -5.14 -1.28
C ALA A 110 -7.95 -3.80 -1.32
N TYR A 111 -8.49 -2.77 -0.66
CA TYR A 111 -7.86 -1.45 -0.65
C TYR A 111 -6.59 -1.44 0.21
N LEU A 112 -6.56 -2.17 1.33
CA LEU A 112 -5.35 -2.36 2.14
C LEU A 112 -4.26 -3.05 1.31
N ASP A 113 -4.60 -4.18 0.69
CA ASP A 113 -3.64 -4.98 -0.10
C ASP A 113 -3.03 -4.13 -1.22
N MET A 114 -3.83 -3.32 -1.91
CA MET A 114 -3.32 -2.43 -2.94
C MET A 114 -2.46 -1.28 -2.36
N LEU A 115 -2.86 -0.67 -1.23
CA LEU A 115 -2.06 0.37 -0.57
C LEU A 115 -0.68 -0.16 -0.14
N VAL A 116 -0.63 -1.39 0.35
CA VAL A 116 0.61 -2.09 0.73
C VAL A 116 1.45 -2.39 -0.51
N ALA A 117 0.82 -2.90 -1.57
CA ALA A 117 1.50 -3.21 -2.83
C ALA A 117 2.17 -1.98 -3.44
N VAL A 118 1.60 -0.79 -3.30
CA VAL A 118 2.14 0.44 -3.94
C VAL A 118 2.94 1.35 -3.01
N GLN A 119 3.12 1.00 -1.72
CA GLN A 119 3.78 1.91 -0.77
C GLN A 119 5.25 2.21 -1.09
N HIS A 120 5.90 1.35 -1.88
CA HIS A 120 7.29 1.50 -2.33
C HIS A 120 7.42 2.43 -3.55
N VAL A 121 6.32 2.70 -4.26
CA VAL A 121 6.31 3.51 -5.47
C VAL A 121 6.50 5.00 -5.11
N PRO A 122 7.39 5.75 -5.80
CA PRO A 122 7.64 7.17 -5.47
C PRO A 122 6.39 8.07 -5.46
N TYR A 123 5.40 7.76 -6.29
CA TYR A 123 4.11 8.45 -6.35
C TYR A 123 3.32 8.39 -5.04
N PHE A 124 3.49 7.33 -4.25
CA PHE A 124 2.87 7.17 -2.94
C PHE A 124 3.32 8.28 -1.99
N ILE A 125 4.63 8.46 -1.86
CA ILE A 125 5.21 9.51 -1.01
C ILE A 125 4.90 10.90 -1.57
N HIS A 126 4.88 11.06 -2.90
CA HIS A 126 4.48 12.30 -3.54
C HIS A 126 3.07 12.72 -3.13
N TYR A 127 2.12 11.77 -3.15
CA TYR A 127 0.72 11.98 -2.75
C TYR A 127 0.61 12.43 -1.30
N PHE A 128 1.11 11.65 -0.34
CA PHE A 128 0.94 11.97 1.08
C PHE A 128 1.66 13.27 1.49
N ARG A 129 2.67 13.70 0.75
CA ARG A 129 3.36 14.97 0.98
C ARG A 129 2.77 16.16 0.24
N SER A 130 1.87 15.94 -0.71
CA SER A 130 1.26 17.04 -1.43
C SER A 130 0.38 17.87 -0.50
N ASP A 131 0.35 19.17 -0.77
CA ASP A 131 -0.54 20.14 -0.14
C ASP A 131 -1.74 20.48 -1.06
N LYS A 132 -1.88 19.79 -2.20
CA LYS A 132 -3.03 19.97 -3.09
C LYS A 132 -4.29 19.37 -2.46
N PRO A 133 -5.48 19.97 -2.71
CA PRO A 133 -6.74 19.47 -2.15
C PRO A 133 -7.04 17.99 -2.43
N THR A 134 -6.63 17.50 -3.61
CA THR A 134 -6.80 16.09 -4.00
C THR A 134 -6.05 15.10 -3.10
N ALA A 135 -5.04 15.55 -2.35
CA ALA A 135 -4.27 14.72 -1.41
C ALA A 135 -4.69 14.85 0.05
N GLU A 136 -5.67 15.72 0.35
CA GLU A 136 -6.10 15.98 1.72
C GLU A 136 -6.68 14.73 2.43
N PRO A 137 -7.45 13.85 1.77
CA PRO A 137 -7.88 12.59 2.40
C PRO A 137 -6.70 11.75 2.91
N GLY A 138 -5.54 11.81 2.24
CA GLY A 138 -4.32 11.12 2.65
C GLY A 138 -3.82 11.48 4.03
N LYS A 139 -4.14 12.67 4.56
CA LYS A 139 -3.75 13.07 5.92
C LYS A 139 -4.51 12.30 7.00
N ARG A 140 -5.72 11.80 6.69
CA ARG A 140 -6.57 11.03 7.62
C ARG A 140 -6.25 9.54 7.63
N LEU A 141 -5.63 9.03 6.57
CA LEU A 141 -5.33 7.59 6.42
C LEU A 141 -4.60 6.97 7.63
N PRO A 142 -3.55 7.60 8.21
CA PRO A 142 -2.81 6.97 9.31
C PRO A 142 -3.66 6.80 10.57
N ILE A 143 -4.55 7.76 10.85
CA ILE A 143 -5.49 7.71 11.97
C ILE A 143 -6.49 6.57 11.77
N VAL A 144 -7.14 6.52 10.60
CA VAL A 144 -8.13 5.48 10.28
C VAL A 144 -7.50 4.09 10.29
N LEU A 145 -6.27 3.94 9.78
CA LEU A 145 -5.54 2.68 9.79
C LEU A 145 -5.21 2.24 11.23
N ALA A 146 -4.70 3.15 12.07
CA ALA A 146 -4.40 2.86 13.47
C ALA A 146 -5.66 2.47 14.27
N ASP A 147 -6.75 3.22 14.12
CA ASP A 147 -8.03 2.93 14.79
C ASP A 147 -8.58 1.56 14.36
N ARG A 148 -8.45 1.20 13.09
CA ARG A 148 -8.86 -0.13 12.59
C ARG A 148 -8.01 -1.24 13.16
N ILE A 149 -6.68 -1.08 13.21
CA ILE A 149 -5.78 -2.04 13.86
C ILE A 149 -6.20 -2.26 15.32
N VAL A 150 -6.43 -1.18 16.08
CA VAL A 150 -6.90 -1.27 17.48
C VAL A 150 -8.24 -2.01 17.56
N SER A 151 -9.18 -1.70 16.67
CA SER A 151 -10.53 -2.28 16.71
C SER A 151 -10.56 -3.79 16.47
N VAL A 152 -9.59 -4.33 15.74
CA VAL A 152 -9.50 -5.77 15.45
C VAL A 152 -8.44 -6.48 16.32
N ALA A 153 -7.65 -5.74 17.10
CA ALA A 153 -6.47 -6.28 17.76
C ALA A 153 -6.78 -7.44 18.71
N GLN A 154 -7.82 -7.30 19.55
CA GLN A 154 -8.23 -8.36 20.48
C GLN A 154 -8.76 -9.60 19.74
N PRO A 155 -9.82 -9.53 18.89
CA PRO A 155 -10.36 -10.73 18.25
C PRO A 155 -9.33 -11.42 17.35
N TRP A 156 -8.55 -10.67 16.56
CA TRP A 156 -7.54 -11.27 15.69
C TRP A 156 -6.39 -11.88 16.48
N HIS A 157 -6.02 -11.31 17.62
CA HIS A 157 -5.03 -11.93 18.49
C HIS A 157 -5.49 -13.31 18.98
N GLU A 158 -6.75 -13.42 19.41
CA GLU A 158 -7.33 -14.70 19.83
C GLU A 158 -7.37 -15.70 18.66
N TRP A 159 -7.79 -15.28 17.46
CA TRP A 159 -7.81 -16.17 16.30
C TRP A 159 -6.42 -16.60 15.81
N ILE A 160 -5.41 -15.76 15.97
CA ILE A 160 -4.02 -16.15 15.64
C ILE A 160 -3.50 -17.20 16.63
N LEU A 161 -3.89 -17.12 17.91
CA LEU A 161 -3.51 -18.10 18.93
C LEU A 161 -4.34 -19.40 18.85
N HIS A 162 -5.61 -19.25 18.47
CA HIS A 162 -6.61 -20.31 18.44
C HIS A 162 -7.33 -20.31 17.08
N PRO A 163 -6.62 -20.68 15.99
CA PRO A 163 -7.22 -20.67 14.66
C PRO A 163 -8.40 -21.64 14.57
N THR A 164 -9.48 -21.20 13.95
CA THR A 164 -10.65 -22.04 13.65
C THR A 164 -10.43 -22.95 12.45
N ASP A 165 -9.47 -22.60 11.60
CA ASP A 165 -9.06 -23.34 10.41
C ASP A 165 -7.58 -23.04 10.07
N ASP A 166 -6.95 -23.92 9.30
CA ASP A 166 -5.53 -23.84 8.96
C ASP A 166 -5.15 -22.59 8.14
N PHE A 167 -6.12 -21.95 7.49
CA PHE A 167 -5.89 -20.81 6.60
C PHE A 167 -5.97 -19.46 7.31
N SER A 168 -6.72 -19.40 8.41
CA SER A 168 -7.00 -18.17 9.17
C SER A 168 -5.74 -17.56 9.79
N ARG A 169 -4.87 -18.38 10.42
CA ARG A 169 -3.72 -17.87 11.16
C ARG A 169 -2.70 -17.13 10.30
N PRO A 170 -2.16 -17.71 9.19
CA PRO A 170 -1.21 -16.99 8.34
C PRO A 170 -1.82 -15.69 7.80
N GLN A 171 -3.09 -15.75 7.39
CA GLN A 171 -3.78 -14.62 6.78
C GLN A 171 -3.92 -13.42 7.73
N TYR A 172 -4.37 -13.63 8.98
CA TYR A 172 -4.50 -12.53 9.95
C TYR A 172 -3.14 -11.98 10.39
N GLN A 173 -2.14 -12.85 10.54
CA GLN A 173 -0.78 -12.44 10.92
C GLN A 173 -0.14 -11.57 9.82
N GLU A 174 -0.25 -11.99 8.55
CA GLU A 174 0.24 -11.24 7.39
C GLU A 174 -0.50 -9.90 7.25
N THR A 175 -1.83 -9.92 7.34
CA THR A 175 -2.65 -8.70 7.21
C THR A 175 -2.31 -7.67 8.30
N LEU A 176 -2.08 -8.10 9.55
CA LEU A 176 -1.61 -7.19 10.61
C LEU A 176 -0.20 -6.68 10.34
N ALA A 177 0.70 -7.54 9.88
CA ALA A 177 2.06 -7.14 9.58
C ALA A 177 2.09 -6.07 8.49
N ASP A 178 1.31 -6.27 7.42
CA ASP A 178 1.16 -5.33 6.32
C ASP A 178 0.53 -4.01 6.76
N ALA A 179 -0.53 -4.05 7.56
CA ALA A 179 -1.17 -2.86 8.12
C ALA A 179 -0.23 -2.05 9.01
N ILE A 180 0.54 -2.71 9.88
CA ILE A 180 1.50 -2.06 10.78
C ILE A 180 2.69 -1.51 9.99
N GLN A 181 3.18 -2.24 8.99
CA GLN A 181 4.24 -1.76 8.10
C GLN A 181 3.80 -0.52 7.33
N LEU A 182 2.58 -0.53 6.77
CA LEU A 182 1.99 0.62 6.08
C LEU A 182 1.85 1.81 7.04
N LEU A 183 1.37 1.60 8.28
CA LEU A 183 1.28 2.65 9.29
C LEU A 183 2.66 3.24 9.62
N GLY A 184 3.67 2.39 9.78
CA GLY A 184 5.06 2.82 9.98
C GLY A 184 5.58 3.67 8.82
N THR A 185 5.32 3.26 7.58
CA THR A 185 5.64 4.05 6.37
C THR A 185 4.96 5.42 6.40
N LEU A 186 3.66 5.47 6.73
CA LEU A 186 2.90 6.72 6.78
C LEU A 186 3.39 7.67 7.88
N VAL A 187 3.61 7.18 9.10
CA VAL A 187 4.16 7.98 10.21
C VAL A 187 5.53 8.56 9.84
N THR A 188 6.35 7.79 9.13
CA THR A 188 7.65 8.23 8.60
C THR A 188 7.52 9.39 7.62
N ILE A 189 6.56 9.29 6.69
CA ILE A 189 6.35 10.30 5.65
C ILE A 189 5.94 11.65 6.27
N PHE A 190 5.12 11.61 7.32
CA PHE A 190 4.39 12.75 7.87
C PHE A 190 5.01 13.44 9.09
N ARG A 191 6.15 12.96 9.61
CA ARG A 191 6.88 13.41 10.82
C ARG A 191 6.71 14.84 11.35
N LYS A 192 6.50 15.86 10.51
CA LYS A 192 6.33 17.26 10.95
C LYS A 192 5.03 17.52 11.73
N LYS A 193 4.04 16.62 11.62
CA LYS A 193 2.80 16.69 12.38
C LYS A 193 2.67 15.41 13.17
N ASP A 194 2.35 15.53 14.45
CA ASP A 194 1.89 14.37 15.20
C ASP A 194 0.52 13.98 14.64
N LEU A 195 0.49 12.88 13.89
CA LEU A 195 -0.70 12.49 13.14
C LEU A 195 -1.69 11.71 13.99
N LEU A 196 -1.18 10.90 14.91
CA LEU A 196 -2.02 10.01 15.69
C LEU A 196 -2.41 10.73 16.98
N PRO A 197 -3.71 10.81 17.30
CA PRO A 197 -4.14 11.25 18.61
C PRO A 197 -3.49 10.41 19.71
N ASP A 198 -3.16 11.01 20.86
CA ASP A 198 -2.50 10.29 21.95
C ASP A 198 -3.34 9.10 22.45
N GLY A 199 -4.67 9.25 22.52
CA GLY A 199 -5.57 8.13 22.85
C GLY A 199 -5.46 6.94 21.88
N THR A 200 -5.28 7.20 20.57
CA THR A 200 -5.07 6.12 19.58
C THR A 200 -3.70 5.46 19.79
N LYS A 201 -2.64 6.23 20.09
CA LYS A 201 -1.30 5.66 20.39
C LYS A 201 -1.33 4.82 21.65
N ASP A 202 -1.98 5.31 22.71
CA ASP A 202 -2.07 4.64 24.00
C ASP A 202 -2.84 3.31 23.88
N ALA A 203 -3.86 3.26 23.04
CA ALA A 203 -4.58 2.03 22.74
C ALA A 203 -3.76 1.06 21.87
N LEU A 204 -2.99 1.56 20.91
CA LEU A 204 -2.22 0.74 19.97
C LEU A 204 -0.93 0.17 20.58
N LEU A 205 -0.25 0.93 21.44
CA LEU A 205 1.09 0.60 21.94
C LEU A 205 1.16 -0.71 22.76
N PRO A 206 0.19 -1.06 23.63
CA PRO A 206 0.16 -2.36 24.29
C PRO A 206 0.14 -3.53 23.31
N TRP A 207 -0.65 -3.42 22.24
CA TRP A 207 -0.76 -4.45 21.19
C TRP A 207 0.55 -4.63 20.42
N LEU A 208 1.17 -3.53 20.00
CA LEU A 208 2.44 -3.58 19.29
C LEU A 208 3.55 -4.24 20.15
N LYS A 209 3.63 -3.93 21.45
CA LYS A 209 4.57 -4.59 22.36
C LYS A 209 4.28 -6.09 22.51
N LYS A 210 2.99 -6.44 22.66
CA LYS A 210 2.56 -7.83 22.79
C LYS A 210 2.96 -8.64 21.56
N TRP A 211 2.66 -8.13 20.37
CA TRP A 211 3.00 -8.78 19.10
C TRP A 211 4.50 -8.78 18.81
N ALA A 212 5.23 -7.70 19.13
CA ALA A 212 6.69 -7.66 19.00
C ALA A 212 7.39 -8.79 19.78
N ASN A 213 6.94 -9.03 21.03
CA ASN A 213 7.51 -10.07 21.88
C ASN A 213 7.08 -11.47 21.44
N MET A 214 5.78 -11.66 21.19
CA MET A 214 5.20 -12.98 20.90
C MET A 214 5.62 -13.52 19.53
N PHE A 215 5.71 -12.63 18.53
CA PHE A 215 6.02 -12.97 17.15
C PHE A 215 7.47 -12.60 16.79
N ASN A 216 8.36 -12.62 17.78
CA ASN A 216 9.77 -12.36 17.58
C ASN A 216 10.36 -13.31 16.53
N GLY A 217 11.16 -12.77 15.62
CA GLY A 217 11.75 -13.53 14.51
C GLY A 217 10.87 -13.66 13.27
N ASN A 218 9.63 -13.14 13.26
CA ASN A 218 8.82 -13.03 12.04
C ASN A 218 8.50 -11.57 11.67
N LEU A 219 7.84 -11.38 10.52
CA LEU A 219 7.51 -10.06 9.99
C LEU A 219 6.65 -9.24 10.95
N LEU A 220 5.57 -9.81 11.50
CA LEU A 220 4.66 -9.12 12.42
C LEU A 220 5.42 -8.61 13.66
N GLY A 221 6.27 -9.44 14.26
CA GLY A 221 7.09 -9.03 15.40
C GLY A 221 8.06 -7.90 15.06
N THR A 222 8.71 -7.99 13.89
CA THR A 222 9.69 -7.01 13.41
C THR A 222 9.04 -5.64 13.15
N VAL A 223 7.93 -5.60 12.41
CA VAL A 223 7.25 -4.34 12.08
C VAL A 223 6.60 -3.72 13.32
N SER A 224 6.10 -4.54 14.25
CA SER A 224 5.57 -4.07 15.54
C SER A 224 6.66 -3.45 16.40
N SER A 225 7.81 -4.12 16.54
CA SER A 225 8.96 -3.61 17.29
C SER A 225 9.46 -2.27 16.74
N ARG A 226 9.60 -2.16 15.41
CA ARG A 226 9.97 -0.92 14.74
C ARG A 226 8.98 0.21 15.04
N LEU A 227 7.67 -0.05 14.99
CA LEU A 227 6.68 0.99 15.27
C LEU A 227 6.67 1.42 16.75
N VAL A 228 6.96 0.50 17.69
CA VAL A 228 7.19 0.84 19.10
C VAL A 228 8.38 1.79 19.25
N GLN A 229 9.49 1.54 18.56
CA GLN A 229 10.66 2.41 18.56
C GLN A 229 10.32 3.80 18.01
N ILE A 230 9.61 3.89 16.88
CA ILE A 230 9.16 5.16 16.30
C ILE A 230 8.36 6.01 17.31
N PHE A 231 7.47 5.38 18.08
CA PHE A 231 6.65 6.10 19.05
C PHE A 231 7.43 6.54 20.29
N LYS A 232 8.33 5.69 20.81
CA LYS A 232 8.98 5.89 22.10
C LYS A 232 10.34 6.56 22.06
N ASP A 233 11.09 6.40 20.99
CA ASP A 233 12.51 6.76 20.95
C ASP A 233 12.74 8.03 20.09
N PRO A 234 13.08 9.17 20.71
CA PRO A 234 13.41 10.40 20.00
C PRO A 234 14.63 10.27 19.08
N GLU A 235 15.62 9.43 19.42
CA GLU A 235 16.82 9.20 18.60
C GLU A 235 16.47 8.43 17.35
N PHE A 236 15.64 7.39 17.46
CA PHE A 236 15.13 6.66 16.31
C PHE A 236 14.42 7.60 15.32
N ARG A 237 13.74 8.65 15.81
CA ARG A 237 13.15 9.68 14.93
C ARG A 237 14.19 10.40 14.09
N LEU A 238 15.43 10.58 14.54
CA LEU A 238 16.51 11.18 13.73
C LEU A 238 16.88 10.27 12.56
N GLU A 239 17.01 8.96 12.78
CA GLU A 239 17.28 7.97 11.72
C GLU A 239 16.18 7.97 10.65
N MET A 240 14.92 8.15 11.05
CA MET A 240 13.80 8.27 10.11
C MET A 240 13.95 9.46 9.15
N LYS A 241 14.76 10.48 9.48
CA LYS A 241 15.10 11.57 8.54
C LYS A 241 15.83 11.03 7.31
N GLY A 242 16.79 10.12 7.54
CA GLY A 242 17.54 9.42 6.49
C GLY A 242 16.59 8.56 5.66
N MET A 243 15.76 7.73 6.31
CA MET A 243 14.76 6.89 5.63
C MET A 243 13.83 7.70 4.74
N ARG A 244 13.31 8.84 5.22
CA ARG A 244 12.43 9.70 4.42
C ARG A 244 13.11 10.22 3.15
N SER A 245 14.40 10.48 3.23
CA SER A 245 15.19 10.97 2.11
C SER A 245 15.49 9.86 1.10
N MET A 246 15.72 8.62 1.60
CA MET A 246 15.84 7.41 0.78
C MET A 246 14.52 7.05 0.09
N LEU A 247 13.39 7.10 0.82
CA LEU A 247 12.06 6.83 0.30
C LEU A 247 11.70 7.73 -0.89
N LYS A 248 12.20 8.97 -0.92
CA LYS A 248 12.02 9.85 -2.07
C LYS A 248 12.91 9.54 -3.26
N ASN A 249 14.02 8.86 -3.04
CA ASN A 249 15.17 8.82 -3.94
C ASN A 249 15.70 10.22 -4.34
N TRP A 250 15.63 11.22 -3.44
CA TRP A 250 16.01 12.62 -3.77
C TRP A 250 17.42 13.00 -3.32
N ASN A 251 18.21 12.04 -2.85
CA ASN A 251 19.56 12.30 -2.34
C ASN A 251 20.64 12.20 -3.41
N THR A 252 20.31 11.69 -4.59
CA THR A 252 21.29 11.41 -5.65
C THR A 252 20.59 11.56 -6.99
N CYS A 253 21.34 11.96 -8.01
CA CYS A 253 20.84 12.00 -9.38
C CYS A 253 20.32 10.62 -9.82
N GLU A 254 19.13 10.57 -10.41
CA GLU A 254 18.50 9.31 -10.85
C GLU A 254 19.17 8.69 -12.10
N TYR A 255 20.09 9.40 -12.75
CA TYR A 255 20.74 8.87 -13.95
C TYR A 255 21.71 7.73 -13.59
N PRO A 256 21.59 6.53 -14.19
CA PRO A 256 22.44 5.39 -13.84
C PRO A 256 23.93 5.70 -13.93
N GLY A 257 24.65 5.52 -12.82
CA GLY A 257 26.09 5.79 -12.73
C GLY A 257 26.46 7.22 -12.30
N CYS A 258 25.48 8.12 -12.14
CA CYS A 258 25.73 9.42 -11.53
C CYS A 258 25.60 9.34 -10.00
N HIS A 259 26.59 9.87 -9.28
CA HIS A 259 26.60 9.90 -7.82
C HIS A 259 26.52 11.33 -7.24
N LYS A 260 26.23 12.34 -8.08
CA LYS A 260 26.09 13.72 -7.62
C LYS A 260 24.89 13.84 -6.68
N LYS A 261 25.09 14.51 -5.54
CA LYS A 261 24.10 14.71 -4.46
C LYS A 261 23.64 16.16 -4.30
N GLU A 262 24.25 17.07 -5.04
CA GLU A 262 24.04 18.53 -4.96
C GLU A 262 23.33 19.05 -6.20
N ASP A 263 22.73 20.25 -6.11
CA ASP A 263 22.01 20.94 -7.20
C ASP A 263 20.95 20.09 -7.91
N LEU A 264 20.34 19.16 -7.19
CA LEU A 264 19.37 18.23 -7.75
C LEU A 264 18.05 18.95 -8.06
N LYS A 265 17.61 18.86 -9.31
CA LYS A 265 16.35 19.41 -9.81
C LYS A 265 15.34 18.29 -10.03
N THR A 266 14.11 18.49 -9.56
CA THR A 266 13.03 17.52 -9.74
C THR A 266 12.54 17.50 -11.18
N CYS A 267 12.12 16.33 -11.67
CA CYS A 267 11.41 16.24 -12.94
C CYS A 267 10.12 17.08 -12.87
N SER A 268 9.95 18.05 -13.76
CA SER A 268 8.81 18.99 -13.74
C SER A 268 7.46 18.32 -13.96
N ARG A 269 7.43 17.15 -14.63
CA ARG A 269 6.22 16.40 -14.96
C ARG A 269 5.72 15.53 -13.80
N CYS A 270 6.52 14.59 -13.33
CA CYS A 270 6.11 13.65 -12.28
C CYS A 270 6.52 14.07 -10.87
N ARG A 271 7.58 14.89 -10.74
CA ARG A 271 8.17 15.32 -9.46
C ARG A 271 8.56 14.17 -8.53
N THR A 272 8.75 12.96 -9.06
CA THR A 272 9.14 11.77 -8.28
C THR A 272 10.64 11.52 -8.27
N VAL A 273 11.35 11.92 -9.32
CA VAL A 273 12.81 11.73 -9.47
C VAL A 273 13.55 13.07 -9.55
N VAL A 274 14.87 13.05 -9.31
CA VAL A 274 15.73 14.24 -9.38
C VAL A 274 16.96 14.02 -10.25
N TYR A 275 17.44 15.09 -10.89
CA TYR A 275 18.62 15.08 -11.75
C TYR A 275 19.54 16.25 -11.42
N CYS A 276 20.85 16.06 -11.49
CA CYS A 276 21.80 17.16 -11.31
C CYS A 276 21.92 18.09 -12.53
N SER A 277 21.40 17.68 -13.69
CA SER A 277 21.38 18.48 -14.92
C SER A 277 20.23 18.07 -15.86
N PRO A 278 19.76 18.99 -16.74
CA PRO A 278 18.81 18.65 -17.81
C PRO A 278 19.33 17.57 -18.78
N GLU A 279 20.64 17.47 -18.96
CA GLU A 279 21.31 16.50 -19.84
C GLU A 279 21.10 15.07 -19.32
N HIS A 280 21.35 14.84 -18.03
CA HIS A 280 21.09 13.54 -17.39
C HIS A 280 19.61 13.15 -17.44
N GLN A 281 18.69 14.13 -17.34
CA GLN A 281 17.27 13.86 -17.52
C GLN A 281 16.95 13.41 -18.96
N LYS A 282 17.50 14.08 -19.98
CA LYS A 282 17.30 13.73 -21.40
C LYS A 282 17.88 12.36 -21.74
N GLU A 283 19.03 12.01 -21.16
CA GLU A 283 19.66 10.70 -21.31
C GLU A 283 18.86 9.61 -20.60
N HIS A 284 18.48 9.83 -19.33
CA HIS A 284 17.63 8.89 -18.59
C HIS A 284 16.27 8.67 -19.28
N TRP A 285 15.74 9.69 -19.96
CA TRP A 285 14.47 9.58 -20.70
C TRP A 285 14.47 8.49 -21.78
N LYS A 286 15.63 8.27 -22.43
CA LYS A 286 15.80 7.31 -23.52
C LYS A 286 16.65 6.09 -23.11
N TYR A 287 16.98 5.98 -21.82
CA TYR A 287 17.87 4.94 -21.32
C TYR A 287 17.29 3.54 -21.56
N SER A 288 18.10 2.66 -22.13
CA SER A 288 17.74 1.26 -22.41
C SER A 288 18.81 0.28 -21.87
N GLY A 289 19.60 0.73 -20.89
CA GLY A 289 20.68 -0.05 -20.34
C GLY A 289 20.21 -1.13 -19.37
N LYS A 290 21.11 -2.06 -19.04
CA LYS A 290 20.85 -3.21 -18.16
C LYS A 290 20.49 -2.86 -16.71
N ARG A 291 20.61 -1.60 -16.30
CA ARG A 291 20.52 -1.17 -14.88
C ARG A 291 19.24 -0.41 -14.53
N GLY A 292 18.20 -0.52 -15.36
CA GLY A 292 16.89 0.04 -15.05
C GLY A 292 16.10 0.49 -16.27
N LEU A 293 14.89 0.98 -16.00
CA LEU A 293 13.97 1.45 -17.03
C LEU A 293 14.29 2.88 -17.49
N PRO A 294 13.94 3.25 -18.73
CA PRO A 294 13.89 4.66 -19.11
C PRO A 294 12.92 5.41 -18.21
N HIS A 295 13.28 6.62 -17.78
CA HIS A 295 12.40 7.45 -16.96
C HIS A 295 11.01 7.66 -17.61
N LYS A 296 10.94 7.69 -18.95
CA LYS A 296 9.68 7.82 -19.70
C LYS A 296 8.64 6.74 -19.31
N ALA A 297 9.06 5.52 -18.98
CA ALA A 297 8.17 4.44 -18.57
C ALA A 297 7.56 4.63 -17.17
N LEU A 298 8.18 5.49 -16.34
CA LEU A 298 7.77 5.76 -14.96
C LEU A 298 7.29 7.21 -14.76
N CYS A 299 7.21 8.02 -15.84
CA CYS A 299 6.93 9.45 -15.77
C CYS A 299 5.47 9.79 -16.12
N PHE A 300 4.62 9.73 -15.10
CA PHE A 300 3.21 10.05 -15.14
C PHE A 300 2.94 11.43 -14.51
N LYS A 301 1.92 12.12 -15.02
CA LYS A 301 1.48 13.40 -14.47
C LYS A 301 0.46 13.12 -13.37
N THR A 302 0.58 13.78 -12.22
CA THR A 302 -0.37 13.64 -11.10
C THR A 302 -1.29 14.85 -10.98
N ALA A 303 -2.52 14.61 -10.51
CA ALA A 303 -3.43 15.70 -10.13
C ALA A 303 -3.02 16.33 -8.79
N TYR A 304 -2.51 15.51 -7.86
CA TYR A 304 -1.96 15.91 -6.56
C TYR A 304 -0.51 16.40 -6.67
#